data_AF-A0A8W8IES1-F1
#
_entry.id   AF-A0A8W8IES1-F1
#
_cell.length_a   1.000
_cell.length_b   1.000
_cell.length_c   1.000
_cell.angle_alpha   90.00
_cell.angle_beta   90.00
_cell.angle_gamma   90.00
#
_symmetry.space_group_name_H-M   'P 1'
#
loop_
_entity.id
_entity.type
_entity.pdbx_description
1 polymer ?
#
loop_
_entity_poly.entity_id
_entity_poly.type
_entity_poly.pdbx_seq_one_letter_code
_entity_poly.pdbx_strand_id
1 'polypeptide(L)'
;MAGQTTDTNLGPVINILKYMPETFRFAMLRLGKDCNADGSYSFMDAKCSVSVIRDERKVMMVRNFKKVFKRGIDLMNELKSGDMNSFKNMEKNYKAAIIVLAKFLEEKEKHEKSLNNVLNRKQNEGDDSCQNTELTVALAEHLLGRLAPRQSYIIDSRAKRNGRCSCGEKHCVKDPTYGSTGIGHEEVWHGHVDIIFSSHEGVEPESTGCAVRPLVTDSETRTNDAEEMEDESDGLPSGNTVDEDKQSTIGAEDQSVAETIVFSLIQRIHHPDLKTHLIPYIVISSCDFRILMYDADNDVFLCSMLLPLLQDNCLHITSVLILWMALHYRIFCSGIDIDPKEIDRVQSKFRNIVGEKWEIYSKSLKLGAANFPVVSKNTFPSNEDILLGTELF
;
A
#
# COMPACT_ATOMS: atom_id res chain seq x y z
N MET A 1 -12.78 -11.58 -40.59
CA MET A 1 -13.45 -12.67 -39.88
C MET A 1 -13.89 -12.14 -38.53
N ALA A 2 -15.18 -12.27 -38.23
CA ALA A 2 -15.80 -11.75 -37.02
C ALA A 2 -15.28 -12.48 -35.78
N GLY A 3 -14.69 -11.74 -34.84
CA GLY A 3 -14.39 -12.24 -33.50
C GLY A 3 -15.66 -12.18 -32.66
N GLN A 4 -16.10 -13.34 -32.17
CA GLN A 4 -17.24 -13.49 -31.27
C GLN A 4 -17.10 -12.57 -30.06
N THR A 5 -18.10 -11.72 -29.82
CA THR A 5 -18.35 -11.11 -28.52
C THR A 5 -18.74 -12.24 -27.58
N THR A 6 -17.81 -12.72 -26.76
CA THR A 6 -18.16 -13.55 -25.60
C THR A 6 -19.04 -12.71 -24.69
N ASP A 7 -20.32 -13.07 -24.57
CA ASP A 7 -21.20 -12.53 -23.53
C ASP A 7 -20.51 -12.74 -22.18
N THR A 8 -20.01 -11.65 -21.60
CA THR A 8 -19.34 -11.70 -20.30
C THR A 8 -20.39 -12.01 -19.25
N ASN A 9 -20.23 -13.11 -18.52
CA ASN A 9 -21.11 -13.48 -17.44
C ASN A 9 -20.92 -12.51 -16.25
N LEU A 10 -21.84 -11.56 -16.10
CA LEU A 10 -21.82 -10.60 -14.98
C LEU A 10 -22.55 -11.12 -13.73
N GLY A 11 -23.14 -12.32 -13.78
CA GLY A 11 -23.86 -12.92 -12.65
C GLY A 11 -23.08 -12.90 -11.34
N PRO A 12 -21.80 -13.32 -11.32
CA PRO A 12 -20.96 -13.26 -10.12
C PRO A 12 -20.81 -11.84 -9.55
N VAL A 13 -20.64 -10.82 -10.40
CA VAL A 13 -20.51 -9.42 -9.98
C VAL A 13 -21.82 -8.92 -9.37
N ILE A 14 -22.96 -9.18 -10.00
CA ILE A 14 -24.28 -8.77 -9.52
C ILE A 14 -24.56 -9.37 -8.14
N ASN A 15 -24.20 -10.64 -7.92
CA ASN A 15 -24.44 -11.34 -6.66
C ASN A 15 -23.69 -10.72 -5.46
N ILE A 16 -22.56 -10.04 -5.71
CA ILE A 16 -21.75 -9.46 -4.64
C ILE A 16 -22.07 -7.99 -4.34
N LEU A 17 -22.96 -7.34 -5.11
CA LEU A 17 -23.35 -5.92 -4.90
C LEU A 17 -24.02 -5.65 -3.56
N LYS A 18 -24.48 -6.69 -2.84
CA LYS A 18 -24.98 -6.57 -1.48
C LYS A 18 -23.89 -6.37 -0.42
N TYR A 19 -22.62 -6.60 -0.77
CA TYR A 19 -21.45 -6.46 0.12
C TYR A 19 -20.71 -5.13 -0.11
N MET A 20 -21.39 -4.10 -0.63
CA MET A 20 -20.81 -2.79 -0.84
C MET A 20 -20.30 -2.17 0.47
N PRO A 21 -19.13 -1.51 0.47
CA PRO A 21 -18.48 -1.03 1.69
C PRO A 21 -19.11 0.28 2.21
N GLU A 22 -20.24 0.18 2.91
CA GLU A 22 -20.99 1.36 3.40
C GLU A 22 -20.33 2.08 4.59
N THR A 23 -19.69 1.31 5.48
CA THR A 23 -19.15 1.82 6.75
C THR A 23 -17.64 2.06 6.72
N PHE A 24 -16.97 1.74 5.61
CA PHE A 24 -15.52 1.82 5.48
C PHE A 24 -15.04 3.29 5.44
N ARG A 25 -13.99 3.59 6.20
CA ARG A 25 -13.49 4.95 6.43
C ARG A 25 -11.97 4.99 6.41
N PHE A 26 -11.47 6.15 6.01
CA PHE A 26 -10.09 6.58 6.17
C PHE A 26 -10.00 7.60 7.30
N ALA A 27 -9.04 7.43 8.19
CA ALA A 27 -8.58 8.46 9.11
C ALA A 27 -7.57 9.37 8.40
N MET A 28 -7.60 10.67 8.73
CA MET A 28 -6.59 11.62 8.29
C MET A 28 -5.42 11.61 9.28
N LEU A 29 -4.20 11.51 8.77
CA LEU A 29 -2.99 11.40 9.58
C LEU A 29 -2.13 12.66 9.50
N ARG A 30 -1.48 12.97 10.62
CA ARG A 30 -0.43 13.98 10.74
C ARG A 30 0.88 13.31 11.12
N LEU A 31 1.94 13.69 10.41
CA LEU A 31 3.27 13.20 10.69
C LEU A 31 3.83 13.89 11.94
N GLY A 32 4.56 13.12 12.74
CA GLY A 32 5.28 13.60 13.91
C GLY A 32 6.49 14.43 13.52
N LYS A 33 7.00 15.22 14.48
CA LYS A 33 8.18 16.07 14.26
C LYS A 33 9.46 15.26 14.12
N ASP A 34 9.54 14.11 14.78
CA ASP A 34 10.69 13.21 14.75
C ASP A 34 10.60 12.28 13.53
N CYS A 35 10.60 12.89 12.34
CA CYS A 35 10.51 12.20 11.06
C CYS A 35 11.80 12.44 10.26
N ASN A 36 12.54 11.38 9.93
CA ASN A 36 13.87 11.46 9.31
C ASN A 36 13.86 11.64 7.78
N ALA A 37 12.77 12.16 7.23
CA ALA A 37 12.56 12.31 5.79
C ALA A 37 13.50 13.33 5.13
N ASP A 38 14.09 14.24 5.91
CA ASP A 38 15.07 15.22 5.44
C ASP A 38 16.49 14.63 5.25
N GLY A 39 16.71 13.39 5.68
CA GLY A 39 17.99 12.72 5.57
C GLY A 39 18.02 11.57 4.56
N SER A 40 19.24 11.21 4.16
CA SER A 40 19.53 9.98 3.41
C SER A 40 19.32 8.76 4.30
N TYR A 41 18.19 8.07 4.09
CA TYR A 41 17.78 6.88 4.82
C TYR A 41 17.08 5.89 3.88
N SER A 42 17.40 4.60 4.07
CA SER A 42 16.66 3.55 3.38
C SER A 42 15.24 3.46 3.96
N PHE A 43 14.28 2.88 3.23
CA PHE A 43 12.94 2.63 3.76
C PHE A 43 12.94 1.75 5.00
N MET A 44 13.91 0.84 5.14
CA MET A 44 14.04 0.01 6.34
C MET A 44 14.50 0.82 7.56
N ASP A 45 15.17 1.96 7.33
CA ASP A 45 15.64 2.87 8.37
C ASP A 45 14.74 4.12 8.49
N ALA A 46 13.59 4.11 7.81
CA ALA A 46 12.63 5.21 7.89
C ALA A 46 12.08 5.29 9.32
N LYS A 47 12.03 6.51 9.85
CA LYS A 47 11.42 6.83 11.14
C LYS A 47 10.48 7.98 10.93
N CYS A 48 9.19 7.78 11.19
CA CYS A 48 8.19 8.83 11.02
C CYS A 48 6.89 8.47 11.73
N SER A 49 6.82 8.81 13.01
CA SER A 49 5.59 8.62 13.78
C SER A 49 4.39 9.31 13.14
N VAL A 50 3.21 8.71 13.28
CA VAL A 50 1.96 9.27 12.77
C VAL A 50 0.92 9.40 13.88
N SER A 51 0.08 10.41 13.79
CA SER A 51 -1.03 10.64 14.71
C SER A 51 -2.31 10.92 13.94
N VAL A 52 -3.44 10.45 14.46
CA VAL A 52 -4.75 10.74 13.85
C VAL A 52 -5.12 12.19 14.13
N ILE A 53 -5.49 12.93 13.07
CA ILE A 53 -5.97 14.30 13.20
C ILE A 53 -7.35 14.26 13.85
N ARG A 54 -7.54 15.11 14.87
CA ARG A 54 -8.80 15.25 15.60
C ARG A 54 -9.33 16.69 15.49
N ASP A 55 -10.64 16.84 15.46
CA ASP A 55 -11.30 18.14 15.48
C ASP A 55 -11.26 18.79 16.87
N GLU A 56 -11.85 19.99 16.98
CA GLU A 56 -11.92 20.76 18.24
C GLU A 56 -12.64 20.00 19.37
N ARG A 57 -13.47 19.01 19.03
CA ARG A 57 -14.20 18.14 19.98
C ARG A 57 -13.44 16.84 20.26
N LYS A 58 -12.17 16.73 19.83
CA LYS A 58 -11.31 15.55 19.94
C LYS A 58 -11.80 14.33 19.15
N VAL A 59 -12.73 14.52 18.20
CA VAL A 59 -13.24 13.46 17.34
C VAL A 59 -12.32 13.28 16.14
N MET A 60 -12.02 12.03 15.77
CA MET A 60 -11.15 11.73 14.62
C MET A 60 -11.72 12.30 13.32
N MET A 61 -10.87 13.00 12.57
CA MET A 61 -11.21 13.48 11.24
C MET A 61 -11.13 12.30 10.26
N VAL A 62 -12.27 11.98 9.66
CA VAL A 62 -12.41 10.83 8.77
C VAL A 62 -13.02 11.19 7.41
N ARG A 63 -12.75 10.34 6.43
CA ARG A 63 -13.40 10.35 5.12
C ARG A 63 -13.97 8.98 4.82
N ASN A 64 -15.22 8.94 4.37
CA ASN A 64 -15.85 7.68 3.99
C ASN A 64 -15.27 7.21 2.65
N PHE A 65 -14.98 5.91 2.54
CA PHE A 65 -14.46 5.29 1.33
C PHE A 65 -15.32 5.60 0.11
N LYS A 66 -16.64 5.61 0.26
CA LYS A 66 -17.56 5.88 -0.86
C LYS A 66 -17.45 7.29 -1.43
N LYS A 67 -16.90 8.23 -0.66
CA LYS A 67 -16.60 9.58 -1.17
C LYS A 67 -15.26 9.57 -1.93
N VAL A 68 -14.26 8.89 -1.40
CA VAL A 68 -12.93 8.77 -2.02
C VAL A 68 -13.00 8.00 -3.34
N PHE A 69 -13.73 6.87 -3.37
CA PHE A 69 -13.93 6.00 -4.53
C PHE A 69 -15.31 6.18 -5.17
N LYS A 70 -15.82 7.43 -5.19
CA LYS A 70 -17.19 7.73 -5.62
C LYS A 70 -17.55 7.15 -6.99
N ARG A 71 -16.68 7.28 -7.98
CA ARG A 71 -16.93 6.72 -9.33
C ARG A 71 -17.09 5.20 -9.33
N GLY A 72 -16.30 4.49 -8.52
CA GLY A 72 -16.45 3.04 -8.37
C GLY A 72 -17.76 2.65 -7.68
N ILE A 73 -18.21 3.45 -6.71
CA ILE A 73 -19.49 3.21 -6.04
C ILE A 73 -20.68 3.50 -6.95
N ASP A 74 -20.63 4.62 -7.67
CA ASP A 74 -21.68 5.01 -8.63
C ASP A 74 -21.83 3.91 -9.69
N LEU A 75 -20.72 3.42 -10.24
CA LEU A 75 -20.71 2.29 -11.16
C LEU A 75 -21.42 1.04 -10.60
N MET A 76 -21.09 0.65 -9.38
CA MET A 76 -21.67 -0.55 -8.78
C MET A 76 -23.17 -0.38 -8.50
N ASN A 77 -23.62 0.84 -8.18
CA ASN A 77 -25.03 1.16 -8.03
C ASN A 77 -25.77 1.12 -9.39
N GLU A 78 -25.14 1.59 -10.47
CA GLU A 78 -25.68 1.46 -11.83
C GLU A 78 -25.86 -0.02 -12.20
N LEU A 79 -24.85 -0.87 -11.97
CA LEU A 79 -24.96 -2.31 -12.20
C LEU A 79 -26.07 -2.96 -11.36
N LYS A 80 -26.26 -2.50 -10.11
CA LYS A 80 -27.31 -3.01 -9.20
C LYS A 80 -28.72 -2.70 -9.70
N SER A 81 -28.89 -1.59 -10.41
CA SER A 81 -30.18 -1.19 -10.98
C SER A 81 -30.66 -2.11 -12.12
N GLY A 82 -29.78 -2.96 -12.65
CA GLY A 82 -30.11 -3.94 -13.69
C GLY A 82 -30.16 -3.38 -15.11
N ASP A 83 -29.80 -2.11 -15.32
CA ASP A 83 -29.73 -1.52 -16.66
C ASP A 83 -28.50 -2.05 -17.43
N MET A 84 -28.63 -3.17 -18.11
CA MET A 84 -27.55 -3.75 -18.94
C MET A 84 -27.20 -2.90 -20.17
N ASN A 85 -28.02 -1.91 -20.54
CA ASN A 85 -27.66 -0.95 -21.60
C ASN A 85 -26.62 0.05 -21.10
N SER A 86 -26.61 0.38 -19.80
CA SER A 86 -25.55 1.19 -19.17
C SER A 86 -24.18 0.53 -19.36
N PHE A 87 -24.07 -0.78 -19.10
CA PHE A 87 -22.83 -1.53 -19.30
C PHE A 87 -22.37 -1.51 -20.76
N LYS A 88 -23.28 -1.67 -21.74
CA LYS A 88 -22.93 -1.62 -23.17
C LYS A 88 -22.37 -0.26 -23.60
N ASN A 89 -22.83 0.83 -23.01
CA ASN A 89 -22.42 2.18 -23.35
C ASN A 89 -21.23 2.70 -22.52
N MET A 90 -20.79 1.91 -21.54
CA MET A 90 -19.72 2.28 -20.62
C MET A 90 -18.34 2.40 -21.31
N GLU A 91 -17.49 3.28 -20.78
CA GLU A 91 -16.12 3.45 -21.24
C GLU A 91 -15.32 2.15 -21.16
N LYS A 92 -14.34 2.00 -22.05
CA LYS A 92 -13.55 0.76 -22.20
C LYS A 92 -12.84 0.35 -20.91
N ASN A 93 -12.31 1.30 -20.16
CA ASN A 93 -11.54 1.03 -18.93
C ASN A 93 -12.42 0.50 -17.80
N TYR A 94 -13.64 1.03 -17.64
CA TYR A 94 -14.63 0.52 -16.69
C TYR A 94 -15.10 -0.90 -17.04
N LYS A 95 -15.38 -1.16 -18.33
CA LYS A 95 -15.70 -2.52 -18.79
C LYS A 95 -14.58 -3.50 -18.50
N ALA A 96 -13.35 -3.13 -18.80
CA ALA A 96 -12.17 -3.96 -18.52
C ALA A 96 -12.05 -4.26 -17.02
N ALA A 97 -12.29 -3.28 -16.16
CA ALA A 97 -12.29 -3.44 -14.72
C ALA A 97 -13.34 -4.45 -14.23
N ILE A 98 -14.57 -4.37 -14.74
CA ILE A 98 -15.66 -5.28 -14.39
C ILE A 98 -15.36 -6.70 -14.87
N ILE A 99 -14.82 -6.86 -16.08
CA ILE A 99 -14.43 -8.17 -16.63
C ILE A 99 -13.36 -8.83 -15.75
N VAL A 100 -12.38 -8.06 -15.27
CA VAL A 100 -11.34 -8.55 -14.34
C VAL A 100 -11.98 -9.08 -13.05
N LEU A 101 -12.89 -8.31 -12.45
CA LEU A 101 -13.60 -8.73 -11.24
C LEU A 101 -14.47 -9.97 -11.47
N ALA A 102 -15.24 -10.00 -12.57
CA ALA A 102 -16.09 -11.13 -12.92
C ALA A 102 -15.29 -12.43 -13.04
N LYS A 103 -14.19 -12.39 -13.81
CA LYS A 103 -13.29 -13.54 -13.98
C LYS A 103 -12.67 -14.00 -12.67
N PHE A 104 -12.25 -13.05 -11.81
CA PHE A 104 -11.74 -13.40 -10.49
C PHE A 104 -12.77 -14.13 -9.64
N LEU A 105 -14.02 -13.67 -9.64
CA LEU A 105 -15.10 -14.28 -8.86
C LEU A 105 -15.48 -15.67 -9.36
N GLU A 106 -15.44 -15.90 -10.68
CA GLU A 106 -15.65 -17.24 -11.27
C GLU A 106 -14.58 -18.25 -10.85
N GLU A 107 -13.34 -17.78 -10.64
CA GLU A 107 -12.21 -18.61 -10.24
C GLU A 107 -11.88 -18.53 -8.75
N LYS A 108 -12.72 -17.83 -7.96
CA LYS A 108 -12.43 -17.45 -6.56
C LYS A 108 -11.99 -18.64 -5.71
N GLU A 109 -12.73 -19.75 -5.76
CA GLU A 109 -12.42 -20.95 -4.96
C GLU A 109 -11.04 -21.53 -5.28
N LYS A 110 -10.59 -21.47 -6.54
CA LYS A 110 -9.26 -21.94 -6.93
C LYS A 110 -8.17 -21.04 -6.33
N HIS A 111 -8.39 -19.73 -6.36
CA HIS A 111 -7.47 -18.74 -5.81
C HIS A 111 -7.41 -18.80 -4.29
N GLU A 112 -8.55 -18.98 -3.61
CA GLU A 112 -8.63 -19.22 -2.16
C GLU A 112 -7.83 -20.43 -1.75
N LYS A 113 -8.01 -21.55 -2.46
CA LYS A 113 -7.24 -22.78 -2.19
C LYS A 113 -5.73 -22.53 -2.32
N SER A 114 -5.28 -21.88 -3.39
CA SER A 114 -3.87 -21.56 -3.58
C SER A 114 -3.31 -20.64 -2.50
N LEU A 115 -4.07 -19.60 -2.10
CA LEU A 115 -3.68 -18.71 -1.01
C LEU A 115 -3.57 -19.46 0.30
N ASN A 116 -4.61 -20.22 0.67
CA ASN A 116 -4.64 -21.00 1.91
C ASN A 116 -3.50 -22.02 1.99
N ASN A 117 -3.09 -22.63 0.88
CA ASN A 117 -1.93 -23.55 0.86
C ASN A 117 -0.63 -22.86 1.28
N VAL A 118 -0.46 -21.56 0.97
CA VAL A 118 0.72 -20.79 1.37
C VAL A 118 0.53 -20.22 2.78
N LEU A 119 -0.64 -19.66 3.06
CA LEU A 119 -0.96 -19.03 4.34
C LEU A 119 -0.95 -20.02 5.51
N ASN A 120 -1.46 -21.25 5.32
CA ASN A 120 -1.50 -22.27 6.38
C ASN A 120 -0.15 -22.96 6.60
N ARG A 121 0.78 -22.92 5.63
CA ARG A 121 2.16 -23.40 5.84
C ARG A 121 2.93 -22.52 6.81
N LYS A 122 2.56 -21.23 6.91
CA LYS A 122 3.19 -20.26 7.81
C LYS A 122 3.08 -20.61 9.29
N GLN A 123 2.16 -21.48 9.70
CA GLN A 123 2.01 -21.86 11.11
C GLN A 123 3.05 -22.87 11.61
N ASN A 124 3.92 -23.42 10.74
CA ASN A 124 4.73 -24.60 11.07
C ASN A 124 6.26 -24.48 10.84
N GLU A 125 6.78 -23.39 10.27
CA GLU A 125 8.23 -23.26 9.96
C GLU A 125 8.80 -21.92 10.42
N GLY A 126 10.08 -21.86 10.81
CA GLY A 126 10.69 -20.77 11.58
C GLY A 126 11.72 -19.88 10.85
N ASP A 127 11.56 -19.59 9.56
CA ASP A 127 12.42 -18.64 8.82
C ASP A 127 11.60 -17.53 8.14
N ASP A 128 11.54 -16.38 8.80
CA ASP A 128 10.71 -15.21 8.49
C ASP A 128 11.06 -14.55 7.13
N SER A 129 12.33 -14.61 6.68
CA SER A 129 12.77 -13.96 5.44
C SER A 129 12.30 -14.69 4.17
N CYS A 130 12.26 -16.02 4.21
CA CYS A 130 11.73 -16.86 3.15
C CYS A 130 10.20 -16.72 3.07
N GLN A 131 9.54 -16.59 4.22
CA GLN A 131 8.08 -16.53 4.37
C GLN A 131 7.47 -15.24 3.81
N ASN A 132 8.14 -14.10 4.00
CA ASN A 132 7.74 -12.83 3.39
C ASN A 132 7.71 -12.95 1.86
N THR A 133 8.74 -13.55 1.27
CA THR A 133 8.86 -13.74 -0.18
C THR A 133 7.75 -14.64 -0.74
N GLU A 134 7.43 -15.75 -0.07
CA GLU A 134 6.36 -16.66 -0.52
C GLU A 134 4.98 -16.01 -0.45
N LEU A 135 4.69 -15.25 0.61
CA LEU A 135 3.46 -14.48 0.72
C LEU A 135 3.32 -13.46 -0.40
N THR A 136 4.39 -12.69 -0.66
CA THR A 136 4.43 -11.69 -1.74
C THR A 136 4.06 -12.31 -3.08
N VAL A 137 4.67 -13.44 -3.42
CA VAL A 137 4.40 -14.13 -4.68
C VAL A 137 2.97 -14.68 -4.72
N ALA A 138 2.48 -15.27 -3.63
CA ALA A 138 1.11 -15.81 -3.57
C ALA A 138 0.05 -14.72 -3.70
N LEU A 139 0.21 -13.58 -3.01
CA LEU A 139 -0.69 -12.44 -3.12
C LEU A 139 -0.69 -11.86 -4.53
N ALA A 140 0.47 -11.75 -5.17
CA ALA A 140 0.59 -11.29 -6.55
C ALA A 140 -0.13 -12.25 -7.53
N GLU A 141 0.14 -13.55 -7.45
CA GLU A 141 -0.38 -14.54 -8.41
C GLU A 141 -1.85 -14.91 -8.21
N HIS A 142 -2.37 -14.87 -6.97
CA HIS A 142 -3.69 -15.40 -6.65
C HIS A 142 -4.70 -14.37 -6.15
N LEU A 143 -4.29 -13.13 -5.87
CA LEU A 143 -5.22 -12.10 -5.42
C LEU A 143 -5.04 -10.79 -6.18
N LEU A 144 -4.00 -10.05 -5.84
CA LEU A 144 -3.83 -8.66 -6.26
C LEU A 144 -3.57 -8.58 -7.76
N GLY A 145 -2.71 -9.45 -8.31
CA GLY A 145 -2.47 -9.49 -9.76
C GLY A 145 -3.68 -10.00 -10.55
N ARG A 146 -4.57 -10.78 -9.93
CA ARG A 146 -5.82 -11.23 -10.56
C ARG A 146 -6.88 -10.14 -10.58
N LEU A 147 -6.86 -9.25 -9.59
CA LEU A 147 -7.74 -8.09 -9.46
C LEU A 147 -7.18 -6.82 -10.12
N ALA A 148 -5.91 -6.79 -10.52
CA ALA A 148 -5.25 -5.60 -11.04
C ALA A 148 -5.60 -5.29 -12.51
N PRO A 149 -5.46 -4.01 -12.93
CA PRO A 149 -5.53 -3.62 -14.33
C PRO A 149 -4.58 -4.47 -15.19
N ARG A 150 -5.06 -4.94 -16.35
CA ARG A 150 -4.30 -5.81 -17.29
C ARG A 150 -3.77 -7.11 -16.67
N GLN A 151 -4.13 -7.44 -15.44
CA GLN A 151 -3.57 -8.53 -14.65
C GLN A 151 -2.03 -8.53 -14.64
N SER A 152 -1.44 -7.33 -14.52
CA SER A 152 0.01 -7.11 -14.61
C SER A 152 0.57 -6.51 -13.33
N TYR A 153 1.73 -7.03 -12.94
CA TYR A 153 2.46 -6.62 -11.74
C TYR A 153 3.97 -6.89 -11.94
N ILE A 154 4.79 -6.27 -11.11
CA ILE A 154 6.23 -6.47 -11.00
C ILE A 154 6.54 -6.71 -9.52
N ILE A 155 7.13 -7.85 -9.19
CA ILE A 155 7.68 -8.15 -7.86
C ILE A 155 9.14 -7.70 -7.82
N ASP A 156 9.60 -7.17 -6.68
CA ASP A 156 11.00 -6.80 -6.53
C ASP A 156 11.95 -7.97 -6.82
N SER A 157 12.94 -7.72 -7.67
CA SER A 157 13.92 -8.73 -8.09
C SER A 157 14.76 -9.29 -6.94
N ARG A 158 14.86 -8.59 -5.80
CA ARG A 158 15.57 -9.10 -4.61
C ARG A 158 14.80 -10.23 -3.92
N ALA A 159 13.49 -10.36 -4.17
CA ALA A 159 12.66 -11.47 -3.72
C ALA A 159 12.84 -12.76 -4.56
N LYS A 160 13.67 -12.75 -5.60
CA LYS A 160 13.87 -13.88 -6.51
C LYS A 160 14.77 -14.96 -5.89
N ARG A 161 14.28 -15.67 -4.87
CA ARG A 161 14.96 -16.86 -4.31
C ARG A 161 14.45 -18.18 -4.90
N ASN A 162 13.14 -18.30 -5.19
CA ASN A 162 12.53 -19.55 -5.67
C ASN A 162 11.75 -19.45 -7.00
N GLY A 163 11.62 -18.26 -7.57
CA GLY A 163 11.14 -18.01 -8.94
C GLY A 163 9.70 -18.39 -9.29
N ARG A 164 8.98 -19.18 -8.46
CA ARG A 164 7.57 -19.59 -8.66
C ARG A 164 6.79 -19.52 -7.36
N CYS A 165 5.45 -19.45 -7.48
CA CYS A 165 4.57 -19.57 -6.34
C CYS A 165 4.65 -20.97 -5.71
N SER A 166 4.75 -21.03 -4.38
CA SER A 166 4.86 -22.27 -3.60
C SER A 166 3.51 -22.95 -3.30
N CYS A 167 2.39 -22.46 -3.86
CA CYS A 167 1.04 -22.94 -3.54
C CYS A 167 0.77 -24.41 -3.90
N GLY A 168 1.59 -25.01 -4.77
CA GLY A 168 1.51 -26.43 -5.14
C GLY A 168 0.33 -26.80 -6.05
N GLU A 169 -0.46 -25.81 -6.49
CA GLU A 169 -1.63 -26.06 -7.33
C GLU A 169 -1.26 -26.17 -8.82
N LYS A 170 -1.82 -27.17 -9.51
CA LYS A 170 -1.52 -27.46 -10.93
C LYS A 170 -1.87 -26.33 -11.90
N HIS A 171 -2.76 -25.41 -11.50
CA HIS A 171 -3.15 -24.26 -12.32
C HIS A 171 -2.16 -23.08 -12.19
N CYS A 172 -1.27 -23.11 -11.19
CA CYS A 172 -0.27 -22.07 -10.95
C CYS A 172 1.06 -22.43 -11.61
N VAL A 173 1.12 -22.27 -12.94
CA VAL A 173 2.29 -22.67 -13.75
C VAL A 173 3.11 -21.50 -14.28
N LYS A 174 2.59 -20.27 -14.17
CA LYS A 174 3.23 -19.08 -14.72
C LYS A 174 4.31 -18.60 -13.76
N ASP A 175 5.48 -18.27 -14.31
CA ASP A 175 6.53 -17.60 -13.54
C ASP A 175 6.09 -16.15 -13.23
N PRO A 176 6.19 -15.70 -11.96
CA PRO A 176 5.95 -14.32 -11.59
C PRO A 176 6.89 -13.37 -12.34
N THR A 177 6.42 -12.14 -12.57
CA THR A 177 7.22 -11.10 -13.22
C THR A 177 8.05 -10.39 -12.16
N TYR A 178 9.37 -10.52 -12.25
CA TYR A 178 10.33 -9.85 -11.36
C TYR A 178 11.01 -8.68 -12.08
N GLY A 179 11.27 -7.60 -11.36
CA GLY A 179 11.92 -6.42 -11.90
C GLY A 179 12.43 -5.47 -10.82
N SER A 180 13.02 -4.36 -11.26
CA SER A 180 13.46 -3.31 -10.35
C SER A 180 12.26 -2.52 -9.85
N THR A 181 12.10 -2.45 -8.53
CA THR A 181 11.02 -1.68 -7.88
C THR A 181 11.58 -0.54 -7.03
N GLY A 182 12.86 -0.20 -7.22
CA GLY A 182 13.51 0.85 -6.44
C GLY A 182 12.88 2.21 -6.70
N ILE A 183 12.51 2.91 -5.62
CA ILE A 183 11.91 4.23 -5.64
C ILE A 183 12.60 5.15 -4.63
N GLY A 184 12.57 6.46 -4.90
CA GLY A 184 13.12 7.49 -4.00
C GLY A 184 14.37 8.15 -4.54
N HIS A 185 15.19 8.71 -3.65
CA HIS A 185 16.46 9.33 -4.01
C HIS A 185 17.46 9.17 -2.87
N GLU A 186 18.73 8.90 -3.19
CA GLU A 186 19.80 8.61 -2.22
C GLU A 186 20.00 9.69 -1.16
N GLU A 187 19.61 10.93 -1.44
CA GLU A 187 19.71 12.05 -0.50
C GLU A 187 18.52 12.20 0.47
N VAL A 188 17.45 11.43 0.29
CA VAL A 188 16.23 11.43 1.12
C VAL A 188 15.78 9.98 1.37
N TRP A 189 14.50 9.70 1.60
CA TRP A 189 14.01 8.32 1.64
C TRP A 189 14.14 7.59 0.29
N HIS A 190 14.65 6.36 0.36
CA HIS A 190 14.81 5.50 -0.81
C HIS A 190 14.79 4.01 -0.46
N GLY A 191 14.53 3.15 -1.44
CA GLY A 191 14.54 1.71 -1.26
C GLY A 191 13.70 1.04 -2.32
N HIS A 192 13.26 -0.20 -2.09
CA HIS A 192 12.45 -0.92 -3.06
C HIS A 192 11.18 -1.45 -2.41
N VAL A 193 10.06 -1.30 -3.11
CA VAL A 193 8.73 -1.74 -2.68
C VAL A 193 8.47 -3.16 -3.18
N ASP A 194 7.70 -3.98 -2.46
CA ASP A 194 7.64 -5.41 -2.77
C ASP A 194 6.93 -5.73 -4.10
N ILE A 195 5.82 -5.03 -4.39
CA ILE A 195 5.05 -5.22 -5.63
C ILE A 195 4.60 -3.88 -6.20
N ILE A 196 4.75 -3.71 -7.52
CA ILE A 196 4.20 -2.59 -8.30
C ILE A 196 3.19 -3.12 -9.32
N PHE A 197 2.00 -2.54 -9.37
CA PHE A 197 0.95 -2.90 -10.34
C PHE A 197 0.90 -1.93 -11.52
N SER A 198 0.41 -2.37 -12.68
CA SER A 198 0.13 -1.48 -13.83
C SER A 198 -1.21 -0.75 -13.69
N SER A 199 -1.41 0.28 -14.52
CA SER A 199 -2.65 1.06 -14.60
C SER A 199 -3.43 0.90 -15.92
N HIS A 200 -4.62 1.51 -16.00
CA HIS A 200 -5.48 1.55 -17.21
C HIS A 200 -5.06 2.58 -18.24
N GLU A 201 -4.31 3.61 -17.85
CA GLU A 201 -3.97 4.77 -18.69
C GLU A 201 -2.49 5.13 -18.62
N GLY A 202 -1.88 5.49 -19.76
CA GLY A 202 -0.50 5.97 -19.86
C GLY A 202 0.38 5.05 -20.71
N VAL A 203 1.12 5.68 -21.62
CA VAL A 203 1.96 5.16 -22.70
C VAL A 203 2.79 3.94 -22.28
N GLU A 204 2.93 2.96 -23.18
CA GLU A 204 3.92 1.89 -23.06
C GLU A 204 5.34 2.48 -23.06
N PRO A 205 6.24 2.10 -22.14
CA PRO A 205 6.03 1.37 -20.88
C PRO A 205 5.85 2.37 -19.72
N GLU A 206 5.40 1.94 -18.54
CA GLU A 206 5.47 2.71 -17.27
C GLU A 206 4.29 3.65 -16.90
N SER A 207 3.05 3.18 -17.00
CA SER A 207 2.00 3.69 -16.10
C SER A 207 1.89 2.84 -14.83
N THR A 208 2.80 3.09 -13.90
CA THR A 208 2.75 2.50 -12.57
C THR A 208 1.42 2.86 -11.87
N GLY A 209 0.72 1.87 -11.35
CA GLY A 209 -0.59 1.98 -10.73
C GLY A 209 -0.47 2.16 -9.21
N CYS A 210 -0.52 1.05 -8.47
CA CYS A 210 -0.43 0.99 -7.02
C CYS A 210 0.82 0.22 -6.60
N ALA A 211 1.30 0.43 -5.38
CA ALA A 211 2.34 -0.38 -4.76
C ALA A 211 1.81 -1.11 -3.51
N VAL A 212 2.44 -2.23 -3.17
CA VAL A 212 1.97 -3.11 -2.10
C VAL A 212 3.14 -3.63 -1.29
N ARG A 213 2.94 -3.65 0.04
CA ARG A 213 3.83 -4.25 1.03
C ARG A 213 3.14 -5.42 1.75
N PRO A 214 3.59 -6.65 1.52
CA PRO A 214 3.24 -7.79 2.35
C PRO A 214 3.92 -7.72 3.73
N LEU A 215 3.18 -8.02 4.80
CA LEU A 215 3.68 -8.13 6.17
C LEU A 215 3.52 -9.58 6.67
N VAL A 216 4.52 -10.09 7.38
CA VAL A 216 4.32 -11.25 8.27
C VAL A 216 3.74 -10.72 9.59
N THR A 217 2.65 -11.34 10.03
CA THR A 217 2.03 -11.06 11.34
C THR A 217 2.43 -12.19 12.27
N ASP A 218 3.14 -11.87 13.34
CA ASP A 218 3.29 -12.81 14.45
C ASP A 218 1.94 -12.95 15.12
N SER A 219 1.47 -14.19 15.20
CA SER A 219 0.12 -14.58 15.61
C SER A 219 -0.26 -14.19 17.06
N GLU A 220 0.59 -13.46 17.78
CA GLU A 220 0.45 -13.15 19.21
C GLU A 220 -0.01 -11.71 19.51
N THR A 221 -0.07 -10.79 18.54
CA THR A 221 -0.53 -9.40 18.79
C THR A 221 -2.05 -9.22 18.69
N ARG A 222 -2.82 -10.24 19.09
CA ARG A 222 -4.24 -10.05 19.47
C ARG A 222 -4.32 -9.82 20.97
N THR A 223 -4.01 -8.61 21.42
CA THR A 223 -4.50 -8.13 22.71
C THR A 223 -5.60 -7.11 22.48
N ASN A 224 -6.66 -7.31 23.24
CA ASN A 224 -7.98 -6.71 23.12
C ASN A 224 -7.94 -5.18 23.26
N ASP A 225 -8.80 -4.52 22.49
CA ASP A 225 -9.26 -3.17 22.80
C ASP A 225 -9.89 -3.12 24.21
N ALA A 226 -9.71 -1.96 24.87
CA ALA A 226 -10.49 -1.44 25.99
C ALA A 226 -10.32 -2.12 27.36
N GLU A 227 -9.54 -1.48 28.23
CA GLU A 227 -9.94 -1.09 29.59
C GLU A 227 -8.94 -0.03 30.12
N GLU A 228 -9.39 1.23 30.22
CA GLU A 228 -8.79 2.20 31.13
C GLU A 228 -9.14 1.79 32.55
N MET A 229 -8.16 1.59 33.44
CA MET A 229 -8.22 1.99 34.86
C MET A 229 -6.81 2.20 35.42
N GLU A 230 -6.73 3.22 36.27
CA GLU A 230 -5.57 3.74 37.00
C GLU A 230 -5.02 2.72 38.02
N ASP A 231 -3.70 2.75 38.29
CA ASP A 231 -3.19 2.84 39.67
C ASP A 231 -1.67 3.14 39.70
N GLU A 232 -1.30 4.08 40.58
CA GLU A 232 0.07 4.43 40.97
C GLU A 232 0.66 3.40 41.95
N SER A 233 1.93 3.00 41.79
CA SER A 233 2.84 2.84 42.95
C SER A 233 4.33 2.71 42.54
N ASP A 234 5.18 3.32 43.36
CA ASP A 234 6.64 3.51 43.26
C ASP A 234 7.52 2.22 43.24
N GLY A 235 8.68 2.32 42.57
CA GLY A 235 9.89 1.55 42.92
C GLY A 235 10.81 1.10 41.76
N LEU A 236 11.93 1.80 41.51
CA LEU A 236 13.08 1.36 40.68
C LEU A 236 13.97 0.32 41.42
N PRO A 237 15.00 -0.31 40.79
CA PRO A 237 15.22 -0.64 39.37
C PRO A 237 15.68 -2.11 39.14
N SER A 238 15.41 -2.70 37.98
CA SER A 238 16.22 -3.85 37.51
C SER A 238 16.16 -4.04 35.99
N GLY A 239 17.30 -3.83 35.34
CA GLY A 239 17.87 -4.70 34.30
C GLY A 239 17.07 -4.96 33.03
N ASN A 240 17.35 -4.14 32.00
CA ASN A 240 17.41 -4.45 30.57
C ASN A 240 16.80 -5.77 30.05
N THR A 241 15.61 -5.67 29.46
CA THR A 241 15.25 -6.30 28.18
C THR A 241 14.13 -5.44 27.57
N VAL A 242 14.51 -4.45 26.75
CA VAL A 242 13.54 -3.60 26.05
C VAL A 242 13.12 -4.34 24.78
N ASP A 243 11.88 -4.85 24.80
CA ASP A 243 10.92 -4.89 23.69
C ASP A 243 11.50 -4.90 22.25
N GLU A 244 12.21 -5.96 21.83
CA GLU A 244 12.52 -6.16 20.40
C GLU A 244 11.23 -6.32 19.56
N ASP A 245 10.16 -6.86 20.16
CA ASP A 245 8.88 -7.13 19.50
C ASP A 245 8.04 -5.89 19.20
N LYS A 246 8.12 -4.82 20.01
CA LYS A 246 7.48 -3.53 19.66
C LYS A 246 8.31 -2.77 18.63
N GLN A 247 9.63 -2.95 18.62
CA GLN A 247 10.52 -2.27 17.70
C GLN A 247 10.31 -2.75 16.25
N SER A 248 10.02 -4.05 16.05
CA SER A 248 9.80 -4.64 14.72
C SER A 248 8.50 -4.16 14.05
N THR A 249 7.42 -3.99 14.82
CA THR A 249 6.13 -3.49 14.33
C THR A 249 6.16 -2.00 14.04
N ILE A 250 6.82 -1.20 14.89
CA ILE A 250 7.01 0.25 14.69
C ILE A 250 7.81 0.53 13.39
N GLY A 251 8.85 -0.27 13.12
CA GLY A 251 9.65 -0.14 11.89
C GLY A 251 8.84 -0.40 10.61
N ALA A 252 7.92 -1.37 10.61
CA ALA A 252 7.09 -1.70 9.46
C ALA A 252 6.04 -0.60 9.14
N GLU A 253 5.50 0.05 10.17
CA GLU A 253 4.57 1.17 10.00
C GLU A 253 5.26 2.41 9.42
N ASP A 254 6.40 2.80 9.99
CA ASP A 254 7.19 3.95 9.54
C ASP A 254 7.68 3.75 8.09
N GLN A 255 8.13 2.53 7.76
CA GLN A 255 8.46 2.15 6.39
C GLN A 255 7.26 2.32 5.44
N SER A 256 6.08 1.84 5.82
CA SER A 256 4.87 1.95 5.00
C SER A 256 4.46 3.41 4.77
N VAL A 257 4.65 4.28 5.77
CA VAL A 257 4.43 5.73 5.66
C VAL A 257 5.38 6.34 4.64
N ALA A 258 6.68 6.05 4.74
CA ALA A 258 7.70 6.55 3.83
C ALA A 258 7.46 6.09 2.38
N GLU A 259 7.19 4.80 2.19
CA GLU A 259 6.89 4.21 0.89
C GLU A 259 5.64 4.84 0.26
N THR A 260 4.57 5.05 1.04
CA THR A 260 3.33 5.69 0.56
C THR A 260 3.57 7.11 0.04
N ILE A 261 4.31 7.92 0.81
CA ILE A 261 4.59 9.32 0.45
C ILE A 261 5.48 9.40 -0.78
N VAL A 262 6.61 8.68 -0.79
CA VAL A 262 7.55 8.66 -1.93
C VAL A 262 6.86 8.17 -3.19
N PHE A 263 6.08 7.10 -3.09
CA PHE A 263 5.39 6.54 -4.25
C PHE A 263 4.37 7.52 -4.85
N SER A 264 3.56 8.18 -4.01
CA SER A 264 2.61 9.20 -4.46
C SER A 264 3.31 10.39 -5.13
N LEU A 265 4.42 10.87 -4.58
CA LEU A 265 5.20 11.96 -5.17
C LEU A 265 5.82 11.59 -6.53
N ILE A 266 6.32 10.36 -6.67
CA ILE A 266 6.81 9.84 -7.95
C ILE A 266 5.69 9.81 -9.00
N GLN A 267 4.50 9.35 -8.60
CA GLN A 267 3.34 9.35 -9.50
C GLN A 267 2.99 10.76 -9.96
N ARG A 268 3.06 11.75 -9.06
CA ARG A 268 2.86 13.16 -9.41
C ARG A 268 3.92 13.69 -10.39
N ILE A 269 5.18 13.31 -10.23
CA ILE A 269 6.26 13.71 -11.14
C ILE A 269 6.04 13.13 -12.55
N HIS A 270 5.69 11.85 -12.65
CA HIS A 270 5.57 11.16 -13.94
C HIS A 270 4.21 11.35 -14.61
N HIS A 271 3.18 11.71 -13.86
CA HIS A 271 1.82 11.87 -14.35
C HIS A 271 1.14 13.12 -13.77
N PRO A 272 1.69 14.33 -14.02
CA PRO A 272 1.19 15.57 -13.41
C PRO A 272 -0.25 15.92 -13.83
N ASP A 273 -0.74 15.36 -14.94
CA ASP A 273 -2.09 15.59 -15.45
C ASP A 273 -3.16 14.70 -14.80
N LEU A 274 -2.80 13.84 -13.84
CA LEU A 274 -3.79 13.06 -13.10
C LEU A 274 -4.72 13.98 -12.33
N LYS A 275 -6.02 13.67 -12.36
CA LYS A 275 -7.05 14.42 -11.64
C LYS A 275 -6.87 14.39 -10.11
N THR A 276 -6.16 13.39 -9.61
CA THR A 276 -5.85 13.21 -8.20
C THR A 276 -4.57 12.40 -8.05
N HIS A 277 -3.71 12.82 -7.14
CA HIS A 277 -2.50 12.10 -6.74
C HIS A 277 -2.70 11.32 -5.44
N LEU A 278 -3.95 11.06 -5.06
CA LEU A 278 -4.26 10.14 -3.96
C LEU A 278 -4.09 8.68 -4.45
N ILE A 279 -2.84 8.20 -4.41
CA ILE A 279 -2.45 6.87 -4.91
C ILE A 279 -2.51 5.84 -3.79
N PRO A 280 -3.18 4.69 -3.98
CA PRO A 280 -3.18 3.60 -3.00
C PRO A 280 -1.81 2.95 -2.83
N TYR A 281 -1.42 2.78 -1.57
CA TYR A 281 -0.39 1.89 -1.09
C TYR A 281 -1.04 0.85 -0.18
N ILE A 282 -1.01 -0.42 -0.56
CA ILE A 282 -1.69 -1.49 0.19
C ILE A 282 -0.69 -2.16 1.10
N VAL A 283 -0.96 -2.14 2.40
CA VAL A 283 -0.20 -2.89 3.40
C VAL A 283 -1.05 -4.12 3.76
N ILE A 284 -0.55 -5.32 3.51
CA ILE A 284 -1.35 -6.55 3.55
C ILE A 284 -0.61 -7.67 4.29
N SER A 285 -1.27 -8.31 5.24
CA SER A 285 -0.77 -9.48 5.95
C SER A 285 -1.44 -10.76 5.46
N SER A 286 -1.21 -11.88 6.15
CA SER A 286 -1.95 -13.12 5.94
C SER A 286 -3.43 -13.03 6.33
N CYS A 287 -3.78 -12.10 7.22
CA CYS A 287 -5.09 -12.07 7.88
C CYS A 287 -5.88 -10.81 7.53
N ASP A 288 -5.21 -9.71 7.25
CA ASP A 288 -5.81 -8.39 7.09
C ASP A 288 -5.03 -7.50 6.13
N PHE A 289 -5.59 -6.35 5.81
CA PHE A 289 -4.91 -5.31 5.06
C PHE A 289 -5.44 -3.94 5.44
N ARG A 290 -4.66 -2.91 5.10
CA ARG A 290 -5.06 -1.51 5.11
C ARG A 290 -4.57 -0.81 3.86
N ILE A 291 -5.24 0.27 3.50
CA ILE A 291 -4.89 1.13 2.38
C ILE A 291 -4.40 2.46 2.96
N LEU A 292 -3.16 2.78 2.64
CA LEU A 292 -2.57 4.10 2.86
C LEU A 292 -2.67 4.88 1.56
N MET A 293 -2.95 6.17 1.63
CA MET A 293 -2.96 7.04 0.46
C MET A 293 -2.45 8.41 0.85
N TYR A 294 -1.51 8.96 0.09
CA TYR A 294 -1.01 10.31 0.28
C TYR A 294 -1.40 11.17 -0.92
N ASP A 295 -2.03 12.31 -0.69
CA ASP A 295 -2.32 13.33 -1.69
C ASP A 295 -1.12 14.29 -1.79
N ALA A 296 -0.30 14.07 -2.81
CA ALA A 296 0.91 14.85 -3.03
C ALA A 296 0.66 16.34 -3.34
N ASP A 297 -0.55 16.72 -3.77
CA ASP A 297 -0.89 18.11 -4.10
C ASP A 297 -1.28 18.90 -2.86
N ASN A 298 -2.10 18.28 -2.01
CA ASN A 298 -2.69 18.93 -0.84
C ASN A 298 -1.97 18.64 0.48
N ASP A 299 -0.95 17.76 0.47
CA ASP A 299 -0.23 17.31 1.67
C ASP A 299 -1.18 16.63 2.68
N VAL A 300 -2.01 15.70 2.21
CA VAL A 300 -3.01 14.99 3.03
C VAL A 300 -2.74 13.50 3.04
N PHE A 301 -2.61 12.91 4.22
CA PHE A 301 -2.35 11.48 4.39
C PHE A 301 -3.61 10.79 4.92
N LEU A 302 -4.07 9.74 4.21
CA LEU A 302 -5.17 8.87 4.61
C LEU A 302 -4.66 7.48 5.01
N CYS A 303 -5.24 6.94 6.08
CA CYS A 303 -5.06 5.54 6.49
C CYS A 303 -6.42 4.90 6.70
N SER A 304 -6.68 3.78 6.02
CA SER A 304 -7.95 3.07 6.18
C SER A 304 -8.04 2.35 7.52
N MET A 305 -9.27 2.05 7.95
CA MET A 305 -9.45 1.00 8.96
C MET A 305 -8.83 -0.33 8.48
N LEU A 306 -8.42 -1.16 9.43
CA LEU A 306 -7.92 -2.51 9.15
C LEU A 306 -9.08 -3.40 8.72
N LEU A 307 -8.89 -4.17 7.65
CA LEU A 307 -9.91 -5.04 7.07
C LEU A 307 -9.45 -6.49 7.05
N PRO A 308 -10.32 -7.46 7.38
CA PRO A 308 -9.99 -8.86 7.25
C PRO A 308 -9.79 -9.22 5.78
N LEU A 309 -8.73 -9.95 5.48
CA LEU A 309 -8.49 -10.55 4.18
C LEU A 309 -9.32 -11.81 4.00
N LEU A 310 -9.31 -12.66 5.04
CA LEU A 310 -10.02 -13.94 5.10
C LEU A 310 -11.06 -13.97 6.22
N GLN A 311 -12.12 -14.72 6.00
CA GLN A 311 -13.12 -15.14 6.98
C GLN A 311 -13.36 -16.64 6.76
N ASP A 312 -13.11 -17.46 7.78
CA ASP A 312 -13.26 -18.93 7.71
C ASP A 312 -12.51 -19.56 6.52
N ASN A 313 -11.27 -19.11 6.26
CA ASN A 313 -10.43 -19.49 5.11
C ASN A 313 -10.99 -19.09 3.72
N CYS A 314 -12.05 -18.29 3.68
CA CYS A 314 -12.56 -17.70 2.45
C CYS A 314 -12.21 -16.21 2.37
N LEU A 315 -11.90 -15.71 1.19
CA LEU A 315 -11.74 -14.29 0.92
C LEU A 315 -13.01 -13.53 1.31
N HIS A 316 -12.82 -12.51 2.14
CA HIS A 316 -13.91 -11.63 2.55
C HIS A 316 -14.36 -10.78 1.34
N ILE A 317 -15.61 -10.93 0.92
CA ILE A 317 -16.09 -10.35 -0.37
C ILE A 317 -16.03 -8.82 -0.38
N THR A 318 -16.37 -8.16 0.72
CA THR A 318 -16.24 -6.69 0.83
C THR A 318 -14.78 -6.25 0.65
N SER A 319 -13.84 -7.05 1.16
CA SER A 319 -12.41 -6.79 1.03
C SER A 319 -11.92 -6.94 -0.41
N VAL A 320 -12.39 -7.97 -1.12
CA VAL A 320 -12.15 -8.16 -2.56
C VAL A 320 -12.62 -6.95 -3.36
N LEU A 321 -13.82 -6.44 -3.06
CA LEU A 321 -14.37 -5.24 -3.71
C LEU A 321 -13.52 -3.99 -3.45
N ILE A 322 -13.09 -3.79 -2.21
CA ILE A 322 -12.25 -2.66 -1.81
C ILE A 322 -10.87 -2.73 -2.49
N LEU A 323 -10.23 -3.91 -2.48
CA LEU A 323 -8.94 -4.13 -3.15
C LEU A 323 -9.04 -3.91 -4.65
N TRP A 324 -10.08 -4.43 -5.30
CA TRP A 324 -10.35 -4.18 -6.72
C TRP A 324 -10.51 -2.68 -7.01
N MET A 325 -11.29 -1.96 -6.20
CA MET A 325 -11.46 -0.52 -6.39
C MET A 325 -10.15 0.26 -6.19
N ALA A 326 -9.34 -0.13 -5.20
CA ALA A 326 -8.03 0.45 -4.94
C ALA A 326 -7.05 0.19 -6.08
N LEU A 327 -6.94 -1.05 -6.58
CA LEU A 327 -6.07 -1.38 -7.71
C LEU A 327 -6.49 -0.65 -9.00
N HIS A 328 -7.77 -0.27 -9.11
CA HIS A 328 -8.35 0.47 -10.23
C HIS A 328 -8.54 1.97 -9.92
N TYR A 329 -7.77 2.55 -8.99
CA TYR A 329 -7.98 3.91 -8.50
C TYR A 329 -8.01 4.97 -9.61
N ARG A 330 -7.26 4.86 -10.71
CA ARG A 330 -7.26 5.91 -11.75
C ARG A 330 -8.65 6.17 -12.34
N ILE A 331 -9.49 5.14 -12.41
CA ILE A 331 -10.89 5.28 -12.87
C ILE A 331 -11.86 5.47 -11.71
N PHE A 332 -11.62 4.88 -10.53
CA PHE A 332 -12.59 4.88 -9.43
C PHE A 332 -12.38 5.95 -8.36
N CYS A 333 -11.13 6.36 -8.13
CA CYS A 333 -10.78 7.40 -7.17
C CYS A 333 -11.19 8.77 -7.70
N SER A 334 -11.90 9.51 -6.87
CA SER A 334 -12.35 10.88 -7.14
C SER A 334 -11.54 11.91 -6.34
N GLY A 335 -10.56 11.47 -5.56
CA GLY A 335 -9.79 12.31 -4.65
C GLY A 335 -10.57 12.69 -3.40
N ILE A 336 -10.14 13.78 -2.76
CA ILE A 336 -10.79 14.35 -1.59
C ILE A 336 -11.21 15.76 -1.94
N ASP A 337 -12.50 16.07 -1.77
CA ASP A 337 -12.99 17.44 -1.82
C ASP A 337 -12.75 18.08 -0.44
N ILE A 338 -11.78 18.99 -0.37
CA ILE A 338 -11.37 19.69 0.85
C ILE A 338 -11.66 21.17 0.63
N ASP A 339 -12.45 21.75 1.53
CA ASP A 339 -12.65 23.21 1.54
C ASP A 339 -11.26 23.87 1.71
N PRO A 340 -10.85 24.77 0.80
CA PRO A 340 -9.58 25.48 0.90
C PRO A 340 -9.36 26.18 2.25
N LYS A 341 -10.43 26.56 2.96
CA LYS A 341 -10.35 27.16 4.30
C LYS A 341 -9.99 26.16 5.40
N GLU A 342 -10.21 24.88 5.16
CA GLU A 342 -10.01 23.79 6.13
C GLU A 342 -8.75 22.96 5.81
N ILE A 343 -8.05 23.24 4.71
CA ILE A 343 -6.89 22.45 4.25
C ILE A 343 -5.79 22.37 5.32
N ASP A 344 -5.47 23.50 5.97
CA ASP A 344 -4.41 23.58 6.98
C ASP A 344 -4.66 22.67 8.19
N ARG A 345 -5.95 22.38 8.48
CA ARG A 345 -6.37 21.54 9.60
C ARG A 345 -6.13 20.06 9.31
N VAL A 346 -6.22 19.65 8.05
CA VAL A 346 -6.15 18.25 7.61
C VAL A 346 -4.81 17.85 6.98
N GLN A 347 -3.89 18.80 6.83
CA GLN A 347 -2.55 18.53 6.32
C GLN A 347 -1.73 17.62 7.24
N SER A 348 -0.95 16.73 6.60
CA SER A 348 -0.02 15.82 7.24
C SER A 348 1.26 16.52 7.69
N LYS A 349 1.58 17.69 7.12
CA LYS A 349 2.75 18.53 7.39
C LYS A 349 4.06 17.94 6.89
N PHE A 350 4.02 17.02 5.92
CA PHE A 350 5.25 16.42 5.35
C PHE A 350 6.14 17.48 4.71
N ARG A 351 5.56 18.41 3.93
CA ARG A 351 6.32 19.49 3.29
C ARG A 351 7.10 20.35 4.29
N ASN A 352 6.52 20.59 5.46
CA ASN A 352 7.15 21.38 6.52
C ASN A 352 8.30 20.61 7.18
N ILE A 353 8.15 19.29 7.32
CA ILE A 353 9.17 18.41 7.91
C ILE A 353 10.41 18.37 7.02
N VAL A 354 10.25 18.18 5.71
CA VAL A 354 11.41 18.01 4.80
C VAL A 354 12.08 19.33 4.42
N GLY A 355 11.42 20.47 4.63
CA GLY A 355 11.99 21.80 4.39
C GLY A 355 12.62 21.93 3.00
N GLU A 356 13.91 22.26 2.95
CA GLU A 356 14.67 22.44 1.70
C GLU A 356 14.74 21.15 0.84
N LYS A 357 14.65 19.97 1.46
CA LYS A 357 14.66 18.68 0.75
C LYS A 357 13.36 18.43 -0.03
N TRP A 358 12.34 19.26 0.14
CA TRP A 358 11.13 19.22 -0.69
C TRP A 358 11.44 19.30 -2.19
N GLU A 359 12.48 20.03 -2.58
CA GLU A 359 12.90 20.12 -3.98
C GLU A 359 13.28 18.75 -4.56
N ILE A 360 13.94 17.88 -3.78
CA ILE A 360 14.27 16.52 -4.20
C ILE A 360 13.00 15.68 -4.32
N TYR A 361 12.15 15.73 -3.30
CA TYR A 361 10.87 15.00 -3.27
C TYR A 361 9.91 15.39 -4.39
N SER A 362 9.94 16.64 -4.85
CA SER A 362 9.00 17.16 -5.85
C SER A 362 9.50 17.07 -7.29
N LYS A 363 10.79 16.82 -7.52
CA LYS A 363 11.39 16.89 -8.87
C LYS A 363 12.36 15.76 -9.23
N SER A 364 13.03 15.14 -8.26
CA SER A 364 14.22 14.33 -8.51
C SER A 364 14.09 12.87 -8.09
N LEU A 365 12.91 12.44 -7.61
CA LEU A 365 12.70 11.05 -7.20
C LEU A 365 12.80 10.11 -8.42
N LYS A 366 13.45 8.97 -8.21
CA LYS A 366 13.70 7.93 -9.21
C LYS A 366 12.64 6.83 -9.10
N LEU A 367 12.28 6.24 -10.23
CA LEU A 367 11.42 5.06 -10.34
C LEU A 367 12.18 3.94 -11.06
N GLY A 368 12.10 2.71 -10.55
CA GLY A 368 12.80 1.55 -11.13
C GLY A 368 14.32 1.56 -10.90
N ALA A 369 14.81 2.30 -9.90
CA ALA A 369 16.24 2.36 -9.61
C ALA A 369 16.79 0.99 -9.16
N ALA A 370 17.83 0.49 -9.83
CA ALA A 370 18.41 -0.81 -9.46
C ALA A 370 19.02 -0.78 -8.05
N ASN A 371 19.77 0.27 -7.74
CA ASN A 371 20.44 0.51 -6.47
C ASN A 371 20.46 2.01 -6.14
N PHE A 372 20.64 2.33 -4.85
CA PHE A 372 20.87 3.69 -4.37
C PHE A 372 22.29 3.80 -3.80
N PRO A 373 23.15 4.68 -4.34
CA PRO A 373 24.50 4.84 -3.83
C PRO A 373 24.47 5.41 -2.41
N VAL A 374 25.44 4.99 -1.59
CA VAL A 374 25.62 5.56 -0.26
C VAL A 374 26.06 7.02 -0.41
N VAL A 375 25.25 7.95 0.08
CA VAL A 375 25.69 9.33 0.22
C VAL A 375 26.67 9.37 1.38
N SER A 376 27.93 9.71 1.11
CA SER A 376 28.93 9.89 2.16
C SER A 376 28.46 11.00 3.10
N LYS A 377 27.92 10.62 4.25
CA LYS A 377 27.83 11.55 5.38
C LYS A 377 29.26 11.89 5.76
N ASN A 378 29.52 13.13 6.15
CA ASN A 378 30.78 13.48 6.81
C ASN A 378 30.92 12.53 8.01
N THR A 379 31.72 11.48 7.86
CA THR A 379 32.06 10.59 8.96
C THR A 379 32.93 11.36 9.93
N PHE A 380 32.94 10.93 11.19
CA PHE A 380 34.00 11.39 12.07
C PHE A 380 35.35 11.18 11.37
N PRO A 381 36.28 12.14 11.46
CA PRO A 381 37.60 11.97 10.87
C PRO A 381 38.20 10.67 11.40
N SER A 382 38.92 9.94 10.55
CA SER A 382 39.59 8.74 11.03
C SER A 382 40.60 9.12 12.11
N ASN A 383 40.97 8.17 12.98
CA ASN A 383 42.04 8.43 13.94
C ASN A 383 43.33 8.89 13.24
N GLU A 384 43.57 8.40 12.02
CA GLU A 384 44.69 8.81 11.18
C GLU A 384 44.57 10.27 10.71
N ASP A 385 43.38 10.71 10.27
CA ASP A 385 43.13 12.12 9.90
C ASP A 385 43.30 13.07 11.09
N ILE A 386 42.88 12.63 12.29
CA ILE A 386 43.08 13.40 13.54
C ILE A 386 44.57 13.46 13.88
N LEU A 387 45.30 12.34 13.76
CA LEU A 387 46.74 12.25 14.04
C LEU A 387 47.59 13.06 13.04
N LEU A 388 47.14 13.16 11.79
CA LEU A 388 47.79 13.93 10.72
C LEU A 388 47.34 15.39 10.68
N GLY A 389 46.35 15.76 11.50
CA GLY A 389 45.87 17.14 11.61
C GLY A 389 46.96 18.06 12.16
N THR A 390 47.13 19.22 11.55
CA THR A 390 48.03 20.25 12.07
C THR A 390 47.33 21.01 13.19
N GLU A 391 47.96 21.04 14.37
CA GLU A 391 47.49 21.84 15.49
C GLU A 391 47.52 23.33 15.11
N LEU A 392 46.36 23.97 15.16
CA LEU A 392 46.25 25.42 15.12
C LEU A 392 46.06 25.87 16.56
N PHE A 393 47.05 26.64 17.04
CA PHE A 393 47.27 27.22 18.38
C PHE A 393 48.29 26.50 19.26
#